data_AF-A0A928J7B5-F1
#
_entry.id   AF-A0A928J7B5-F1
#
_cell.length_a   1.000
_cell.length_b   1.000
_cell.length_c   1.000
_cell.angle_alpha   90.00
_cell.angle_beta   90.00
_cell.angle_gamma   90.00
#
_symmetry.space_group_name_H-M   'P 1'
#
loop_
_entity.id
_entity.type
_entity.pdbx_description
1 polymer ?
#
loop_
_entity_poly.entity_id
_entity_poly.type
_entity_poly.pdbx_seq_one_letter_code
_entity_poly.pdbx_strand_id
1 'polypeptide(L)' 'MENKRNYKYDPVEDTPEYLAIKDELEAKIIERMGGEMTRGNAHLYTPLKKEILKKDYGIDWKSPQELNPRIKFN' A
#
# COMPACT_ATOMS: atom_id res chain seq x y z
N MET A 1 4.99 -20.20 19.92
CA MET A 1 5.89 -19.19 19.32
C MET A 1 5.01 -18.08 18.79
N GLU A 2 4.72 -17.07 19.60
CA GLU A 2 3.80 -15.99 19.20
C GLU A 2 4.58 -14.67 19.19
N ASN A 3 4.95 -14.24 17.99
CA ASN A 3 5.51 -12.92 17.76
C ASN A 3 4.84 -12.32 16.52
N LYS A 4 3.51 -12.40 16.46
CA LYS A 4 2.73 -11.60 15.51
C LYS A 4 2.53 -10.24 16.15
N ARG A 5 3.41 -9.30 15.83
CA ARG A 5 3.11 -7.87 16.01
C ARG A 5 1.70 -7.65 15.46
N ASN A 6 0.81 -7.12 16.29
CA ASN A 6 -0.61 -6.93 15.98
C ASN A 6 -0.77 -5.83 14.92
N TYR A 7 -0.37 -6.17 13.69
CA TYR A 7 -0.23 -5.26 12.57
C TYR A 7 -1.58 -5.06 11.91
N LYS A 8 -2.08 -3.83 11.96
CA LYS A 8 -3.32 -3.48 11.26
C LYS A 8 -3.00 -3.24 9.80
N TYR A 9 -3.78 -3.85 8.92
CA TYR A 9 -3.82 -3.55 7.49
C TYR A 9 -5.20 -3.00 7.14
N ASP A 10 -5.33 -2.36 5.99
CA ASP A 10 -6.61 -1.76 5.61
C ASP A 10 -7.53 -2.87 5.09
N PRO A 11 -8.72 -3.08 5.68
CA PRO A 11 -9.66 -4.09 5.18
C PRO A 11 -10.12 -3.83 3.73
N VAL A 12 -9.91 -2.63 3.18
CA VAL A 12 -10.16 -2.37 1.75
C VAL A 12 -9.33 -3.29 0.84
N GLU A 13 -8.18 -3.78 1.31
CA GLU A 13 -7.33 -4.69 0.53
C GLU A 13 -7.96 -6.07 0.32
N ASP A 14 -8.98 -6.42 1.11
CA ASP A 14 -9.75 -7.67 0.99
C ASP A 14 -11.04 -7.49 0.17
N THR A 15 -11.36 -6.27 -0.30
CA THR A 15 -12.62 -6.04 -1.03
C THR A 15 -12.50 -6.48 -2.49
N PRO A 16 -13.61 -6.93 -3.12
CA PRO A 16 -13.60 -7.30 -4.53
C PRO A 16 -13.11 -6.19 -5.46
N GLU A 17 -13.41 -4.94 -5.15
CA GLU A 17 -13.02 -3.77 -5.95
C GLU A 17 -11.49 -3.58 -5.94
N TYR A 18 -10.86 -3.72 -4.78
CA TYR A 18 -9.40 -3.65 -4.67
C TYR A 18 -8.74 -4.86 -5.34
N LEU A 19 -9.24 -6.06 -5.07
CA LEU A 19 -8.70 -7.30 -5.64
C LEU A 19 -8.76 -7.30 -7.17
N ALA A 20 -9.81 -6.72 -7.76
CA ALA A 20 -9.97 -6.60 -9.21
C ALA A 20 -8.90 -5.71 -9.87
N ILE A 21 -8.36 -4.73 -9.14
CA ILE A 21 -7.36 -3.77 -9.67
C ILE A 21 -5.96 -4.00 -9.15
N LYS A 22 -5.76 -4.97 -8.25
CA LYS A 22 -4.49 -5.15 -7.50
C LYS A 22 -3.28 -5.29 -8.43
N ASP A 23 -3.36 -6.11 -9.47
CA ASP A 23 -2.23 -6.35 -10.35
C ASP A 23 -1.95 -5.14 -11.28
N GLU A 24 -3.01 -4.45 -11.73
CA GLU A 24 -2.89 -3.19 -12.50
C GLU A 24 -2.28 -2.07 -11.64
N LEU A 25 -2.72 -1.96 -10.38
CA LEU A 25 -2.19 -1.01 -9.42
C LEU A 25 -0.68 -1.18 -9.22
N GLU A 26 -0.22 -2.42 -8.99
CA GLU A 26 1.22 -2.70 -8.83
C GLU A 26 2.00 -2.32 -10.08
N ALA A 27 1.48 -2.65 -11.28
CA ALA A 27 2.11 -2.27 -12.54
C ALA A 27 2.25 -0.74 -12.68
N LYS A 28 1.19 0.02 -12.39
CA LYS A 28 1.21 1.51 -12.41
C LYS A 28 2.22 2.10 -11.42
N ILE A 29 2.33 1.50 -10.23
CA ILE A 29 3.30 1.94 -9.23
C ILE A 29 4.73 1.72 -9.72
N ILE A 30 5.03 0.52 -10.22
CA ILE A 30 6.35 0.16 -10.77
C ILE A 30 6.73 1.07 -11.94
N GLU A 31 5.79 1.30 -12.87
CA GLU A 31 6.00 2.19 -14.01
C GLU A 31 6.32 3.62 -13.56
N ARG A 32 5.53 4.19 -12.65
CA ARG A 32 5.77 5.54 -12.11
C ARG A 32 7.05 5.65 -11.29
N MET A 33 7.50 4.55 -10.66
CA MET A 33 8.78 4.50 -9.94
C MET A 33 9.98 4.32 -10.88
N GLY A 34 9.76 4.00 -12.16
CA GLY A 34 10.81 3.79 -13.15
C GLY A 34 11.59 2.48 -12.96
N GLY A 35 11.02 1.49 -12.28
CA GLY A 35 11.68 0.20 -12.04
C GLY A 35 11.18 -0.55 -10.80
N GLU A 36 11.88 -1.64 -10.45
CA GLU A 36 11.48 -2.54 -9.37
C GLU A 36 11.53 -1.89 -7.98
N MET A 37 10.64 -2.35 -7.09
CA MET A 37 10.62 -1.92 -5.70
C MET A 37 11.86 -2.47 -4.97
N THR A 38 12.76 -1.58 -4.56
CA THR A 38 13.87 -1.93 -3.65
C THR A 38 13.50 -1.58 -2.20
N ARG A 39 14.16 -2.22 -1.22
CA ARG A 39 13.96 -1.94 0.21
C ARG A 39 14.12 -0.46 0.58
N GLY A 40 14.89 0.31 -0.19
CA GLY A 40 15.11 1.74 0.04
C GLY A 40 13.91 2.62 -0.32
N ASN A 41 12.99 2.15 -1.17
CA ASN A 41 11.96 3.00 -1.79
C ASN A 41 10.56 2.79 -1.21
N ALA A 42 10.41 2.08 -0.08
CA ALA A 42 9.10 1.87 0.56
C ALA A 42 8.39 3.18 0.93
N HIS A 43 9.17 4.21 1.28
CA HIS A 43 8.70 5.55 1.57
C HIS A 43 8.16 6.30 0.33
N LEU A 44 8.54 5.87 -0.88
CA LEU A 44 7.99 6.37 -2.16
C LEU A 44 6.77 5.54 -2.60
N TYR A 45 6.84 4.22 -2.41
CA TYR A 45 5.78 3.30 -2.80
C TYR A 45 4.45 3.61 -2.09
N THR A 46 4.48 3.78 -0.77
CA THR A 46 3.28 3.96 0.05
C THR A 46 2.46 5.21 -0.32
N PRO A 47 3.04 6.42 -0.41
CA PRO A 47 2.28 7.60 -0.84
C PRO A 47 1.79 7.49 -2.28
N LEU A 48 2.58 6.87 -3.17
CA LEU A 48 2.21 6.69 -4.56
C LEU A 48 1.03 5.72 -4.73
N LYS A 49 1.05 4.58 -4.03
CA LYS A 49 -0.08 3.63 -3.96
C LYS A 49 -1.35 4.34 -3.50
N LYS A 50 -1.27 5.11 -2.41
CA LYS A 50 -2.41 5.85 -1.87
C LYS A 50 -2.95 6.89 -2.87
N GLU A 51 -2.06 7.59 -3.55
CA GLU A 51 -2.44 8.56 -4.58
C GLU A 51 -3.18 7.89 -5.75
N ILE A 52 -2.62 6.82 -6.31
CA ILE A 52 -3.20 6.11 -7.45
C ILE A 52 -4.57 5.53 -7.08
N LEU A 53 -4.66 4.86 -5.92
CA LEU A 53 -5.93 4.32 -5.42
C LEU A 53 -7.01 5.39 -5.31
N LYS A 54 -6.66 6.57 -4.78
CA LYS A 54 -7.61 7.66 -4.62
C LYS A 54 -8.02 8.31 -5.93
N LYS A 55 -7.04 8.65 -6.79
CA LYS A 55 -7.28 9.41 -8.03
C LYS A 55 -7.86 8.57 -9.15
N ASP A 56 -7.34 7.36 -9.35
CA ASP A 56 -7.65 6.55 -10.52
C ASP A 56 -8.83 5.59 -10.26
N TYR A 57 -9.02 5.17 -9.00
CA TYR A 57 -10.02 4.16 -8.63
C TYR A 57 -11.04 4.64 -7.58
N GLY A 58 -10.87 5.84 -7.02
CA GLY A 58 -11.76 6.36 -5.97
C GLY A 58 -11.67 5.61 -4.64
N ILE A 59 -10.67 4.73 -4.46
CA ILE A 59 -10.49 3.90 -3.27
C ILE A 59 -9.75 4.70 -2.19
N ASP A 60 -10.36 4.82 -1.01
CA ASP A 60 -9.79 5.52 0.13
C ASP A 60 -8.99 4.57 1.02
N TRP A 61 -7.77 4.23 0.57
CA TRP A 61 -6.85 3.32 1.28
C TRP A 61 -6.01 4.04 2.34
N LYS A 62 -5.89 3.43 3.52
CA LYS A 62 -5.06 3.89 4.64
C LYS A 62 -3.73 3.16 4.63
N SER A 63 -2.67 3.93 4.74
CA SER A 63 -1.33 3.38 4.83
C SER A 63 -1.08 2.63 6.14
N PRO A 64 -0.11 1.71 6.17
CA PRO A 64 0.22 1.04 7.40
C PRO A 64 0.69 1.98 8.52
N GLN A 65 1.32 3.11 8.19
CA GLN A 65 1.70 4.13 9.18
C GLN A 65 0.47 4.80 9.82
N GLU A 66 -0.59 5.04 9.04
CA GLU A 66 -1.85 5.60 9.55
C GLU A 66 -2.61 4.61 10.43
N LEU A 67 -2.60 3.33 10.08
CA LEU A 67 -3.24 2.27 10.86
C LEU A 67 -2.43 1.87 12.10
N ASN A 68 -1.10 2.05 12.05
CA ASN A 68 -0.17 1.67 13.10
C ASN A 68 0.73 2.85 13.51
N PRO A 69 0.16 3.95 14.06
CA PRO A 69 0.90 5.18 14.35
C PRO A 69 2.02 5.01 15.40
N ARG A 70 2.00 3.91 16.17
CA ARG A 70 3.01 3.58 17.18
C ARG A 70 4.17 2.74 16.66
N ILE A 71 4.10 2.28 15.40
CA ILE A 71 5.15 1.49 14.76
C ILE A 71 5.97 2.44 13.90
N LYS A 72 7.30 2.40 14.06
CA LYS A 72 8.24 3.09 13.17
C LYS A 72 8.59 2.14 12.03
N PHE A 73 8.31 2.57 10.81
CA PHE A 73 8.74 1.91 9.59
C PHE A 73 10.06 2.57 9.17
N ASN A 74 11.17 1.88 9.38
CA ASN A 74 12.53 2.33 9.09
C ASN A 74 13.23 1.42 8.09
#